data_AF-A0A4Q3U9V2-F1
#
_entry.id   AF-A0A4Q3U9V2-F1
#
_cell.length_a   1.000
_cell.length_b   1.000
_cell.length_c   1.000
_cell.angle_alpha   90.00
_cell.angle_beta   90.00
_cell.angle_gamma   90.00
#
_symmetry.space_group_name_H-M   'P 1'
#
loop_
_entity.id
_entity.type
_entity.pdbx_description
1 polymer ?
#
loop_
_entity_poly.entity_id
_entity_poly.type
_entity_poly.pdbx_seq_one_letter_code
_entity_poly.pdbx_strand_id
1 'polypeptide(L)'
;VGIVQNRADRLSMDLAHLKAEQLSASPMGVARSPLAFTAECIGFNRLVADSVAGKPTSIPSQEQREAFFASIDSLEKAQAGLKASADALAAAVEATDEATLTAEGTAPWGEPLSLYMLVYYAADHMSYHDGQVNYIQALYGDAEDHW
;
A
#
# COMPACT_ATOMS: atom_id res chain seq x y z
N VAL A 1 -4.85 5.45 -13.82
CA VAL A 1 -3.64 5.87 -13.09
C VAL A 1 -3.97 6.62 -11.80
N GLY A 2 -4.76 7.70 -11.85
CA GLY A 2 -5.07 8.52 -10.66
C GLY A 2 -5.74 7.82 -9.45
N ILE A 3 -6.28 6.61 -9.62
CA ILE A 3 -6.87 5.85 -8.50
C ILE A 3 -5.82 5.46 -7.45
N VAL A 4 -4.61 5.04 -7.85
CA VAL A 4 -3.57 4.60 -6.92
C VAL A 4 -3.10 5.77 -6.06
N GLN A 5 -2.79 6.91 -6.68
CA GLN A 5 -2.38 8.13 -5.99
C GLN A 5 -3.49 8.63 -5.05
N ASN A 6 -4.74 8.65 -5.51
CA ASN A 6 -5.87 9.04 -4.67
C ASN A 6 -6.04 8.15 -3.43
N ARG A 7 -5.85 6.83 -3.54
CA ARG A 7 -5.91 5.92 -2.39
C ARG A 7 -4.73 6.08 -1.45
N ALA A 8 -3.54 6.33 -1.98
CA ALA A 8 -2.36 6.64 -1.16
C ALA A 8 -2.52 7.96 -0.39
N ASP A 9 -3.10 8.99 -1.03
CA ASP A 9 -3.36 10.28 -0.41
C ASP A 9 -4.38 10.16 0.74
N ARG A 10 -5.48 9.43 0.53
CA ARG A 10 -6.50 9.16 1.56
C ARG A 10 -5.91 8.47 2.80
N LEU A 11 -5.23 7.35 2.58
CA LEU A 11 -4.54 6.63 3.64
C LEU A 11 -3.51 7.53 4.36
N SER A 12 -2.78 8.35 3.60
CA SER A 12 -1.81 9.31 4.17
C SER A 12 -2.48 10.40 5.03
N MET A 13 -3.65 10.88 4.63
CA MET A 13 -4.43 11.85 5.40
C MET A 13 -4.91 11.21 6.70
N ASP A 14 -5.52 10.04 6.64
CA ASP A 14 -6.04 9.33 7.81
C ASP A 14 -4.96 8.96 8.83
N LEU A 15 -3.77 8.55 8.37
CA LEU A 15 -2.62 8.31 9.25
C LEU A 15 -2.23 9.56 10.05
N ALA A 16 -2.44 10.77 9.52
CA ALA A 16 -2.09 12.02 10.19
C ALA A 16 -3.00 12.36 11.38
N HIS A 17 -4.17 11.70 11.49
CA HIS A 17 -5.09 11.84 12.60
C HIS A 17 -4.78 10.90 13.78
N LEU A 18 -3.85 9.96 13.60
CA LEU A 18 -3.34 9.12 14.67
C LEU A 18 -2.17 9.80 15.41
N LYS A 19 -2.15 9.66 16.73
CA LYS A 19 -1.00 10.01 17.57
C LYS A 19 0.15 9.04 17.33
N ALA A 20 1.38 9.49 17.59
CA ALA A 20 2.59 8.69 17.41
C ALA A 20 2.52 7.29 18.08
N GLU A 21 1.98 7.21 19.30
CA GLU A 21 1.80 5.95 20.02
C GLU A 21 0.80 4.99 19.36
N GLN A 22 -0.22 5.53 18.68
CA GLN A 22 -1.27 4.77 17.99
C GLN A 22 -0.76 4.21 16.65
N LEU A 23 0.15 4.92 15.98
CA LEU A 23 0.76 4.48 14.72
C LEU A 23 1.50 3.14 14.84
N SER A 24 2.12 2.90 16.00
CA SER A 24 2.82 1.64 16.30
C SER A 24 1.98 0.64 17.11
N ALA A 25 0.79 1.02 17.56
CA ALA A 25 -0.03 0.16 18.43
C ALA A 25 -0.53 -1.07 17.68
N SER A 26 -0.53 -2.21 18.36
CA SER A 26 -1.15 -3.46 17.91
C SER A 26 -2.39 -3.72 18.77
N PRO A 27 -3.59 -3.30 18.34
CA PRO A 27 -4.81 -3.53 19.09
C PRO A 27 -4.99 -5.02 19.41
N MET A 28 -5.26 -5.32 20.68
CA MET A 28 -5.46 -6.69 21.19
C MET A 28 -4.27 -7.66 20.97
N GLY A 29 -3.08 -7.16 20.61
CA GLY A 29 -1.85 -7.93 20.48
C GLY A 29 -1.77 -8.88 19.27
N VAL A 30 -2.78 -8.86 18.38
CA VAL A 30 -2.82 -9.71 17.17
C VAL A 30 -2.93 -8.88 15.91
N ALA A 31 -3.58 -7.72 15.97
CA ALA A 31 -3.71 -6.84 14.82
C ALA A 31 -2.36 -6.21 14.46
N ARG A 32 -2.12 -6.02 13.16
CA ARG A 32 -0.96 -5.22 12.71
C ARG A 32 -1.16 -3.76 13.07
N SER A 33 -0.06 -3.06 13.30
CA SER A 33 -0.10 -1.62 13.54
C SER A 33 -0.36 -0.83 12.25
N PRO A 34 -0.81 0.43 12.37
CA PRO A 34 -0.92 1.33 11.24
C PRO A 34 0.33 1.45 10.37
N LEU A 35 1.50 1.56 11.00
CA LEU A 35 2.76 1.57 10.27
C LEU A 35 3.03 0.24 9.54
N ALA A 36 2.67 -0.90 10.14
CA ALA A 36 2.94 -2.21 9.56
C ALA A 36 2.10 -2.49 8.30
N PHE A 37 0.80 -2.19 8.31
CA PHE A 37 0.02 -2.33 7.07
C PHE A 37 0.35 -1.24 6.05
N THR A 38 0.77 -0.05 6.48
CA THR A 38 1.26 0.99 5.55
C THR A 38 2.54 0.55 4.86
N ALA A 39 3.49 -0.04 5.58
CA ALA A 39 4.68 -0.67 5.01
C ALA A 39 4.29 -1.74 3.98
N GLU A 40 3.28 -2.57 4.27
CA GLU A 40 2.79 -3.54 3.30
C GLU A 40 2.24 -2.89 2.03
N CYS A 41 1.41 -1.86 2.12
CA CYS A 41 0.91 -1.13 0.96
C CYS A 41 2.06 -0.56 0.11
N ILE A 42 3.07 0.03 0.74
CA ILE A 42 4.27 0.56 0.06
C ILE A 42 5.00 -0.56 -0.69
N GLY A 43 5.22 -1.70 -0.03
CA GLY A 43 5.88 -2.86 -0.62
C GLY A 43 5.07 -3.43 -1.79
N PHE A 44 3.75 -3.53 -1.65
CA PHE A 44 2.86 -4.04 -2.68
C PHE A 44 2.80 -3.11 -3.89
N ASN A 45 2.69 -1.80 -3.69
CA ASN A 45 2.76 -0.82 -4.78
C ASN A 45 4.05 -0.96 -5.60
N ARG A 46 5.20 -1.15 -4.93
CA ARG A 46 6.50 -1.37 -5.60
C ARG A 46 6.55 -2.67 -6.39
N LEU A 47 6.05 -3.77 -5.80
CA LEU A 47 5.94 -5.06 -6.48
C LEU A 47 5.13 -4.92 -7.77
N VAL A 48 3.96 -4.28 -7.70
CA VAL A 48 3.10 -4.08 -8.87
C VAL A 48 3.76 -3.15 -9.89
N ALA A 49 4.45 -2.09 -9.45
CA ALA A 49 5.17 -1.19 -10.35
C ALA A 49 6.25 -1.94 -11.13
N ASP A 50 7.00 -2.82 -10.47
CA ASP A 50 8.02 -3.65 -11.10
C ASP A 50 7.40 -4.69 -12.05
N SER A 51 6.26 -5.31 -11.68
CA SER A 51 5.52 -6.20 -12.59
C SER A 51 5.03 -5.48 -13.85
N VAL A 52 4.45 -4.28 -13.70
CA VAL A 52 3.97 -3.47 -14.83
C VAL A 52 5.11 -3.02 -15.74
N ALA A 53 6.28 -2.73 -15.16
CA ALA A 53 7.49 -2.39 -15.90
C ALA A 53 8.21 -3.62 -16.51
N GLY A 54 7.65 -4.83 -16.38
CA GLY A 54 8.25 -6.07 -16.90
C GLY A 54 9.57 -6.45 -16.23
N LYS A 55 9.84 -5.93 -15.02
CA LYS A 55 11.05 -6.27 -14.28
C LYS A 55 10.88 -7.61 -13.57
N PRO A 56 11.97 -8.37 -13.36
CA PRO A 56 11.92 -9.56 -12.52
C PRO A 56 11.45 -9.20 -11.10
N THR A 57 10.34 -9.79 -10.67
CA THR A 57 9.85 -9.67 -9.30
C THR A 57 10.27 -10.91 -8.50
N SER A 58 10.80 -10.69 -7.30
CA SER A 58 11.06 -11.77 -6.34
C SER A 58 10.28 -11.51 -5.06
N ILE A 59 9.82 -12.59 -4.41
CA ILE A 59 9.25 -12.51 -3.09
C ILE A 59 10.41 -12.25 -2.11
N PRO A 60 10.38 -11.16 -1.32
CA PRO A 60 11.43 -10.88 -0.36
C PRO A 60 11.50 -11.97 0.71
N SER A 61 12.70 -12.23 1.24
CA SER A 61 12.85 -13.09 2.41
C SER A 61 12.12 -12.49 3.62
N GLN A 62 11.85 -13.32 4.63
CA GLN A 62 11.24 -12.84 5.87
C GLN A 62 12.08 -11.73 6.52
N GLU A 63 13.40 -11.88 6.57
CA GLU A 63 14.33 -10.87 7.12
C GLU A 63 14.26 -9.55 6.33
N GLN A 64 14.22 -9.62 4.99
CA GLN A 64 14.08 -8.42 4.16
C GLN A 64 12.74 -7.72 4.40
N ARG A 65 11.66 -8.49 4.57
CA ARG A 65 10.33 -7.95 4.88
C ARG A 65 10.31 -7.29 6.25
N GLU A 66 10.87 -7.94 7.27
CA GLU A 66 10.95 -7.41 8.64
C GLU A 66 11.80 -6.13 8.69
N ALA A 67 12.96 -6.12 8.03
CA ALA A 67 13.81 -4.94 7.93
C ALA A 67 13.10 -3.78 7.22
N PHE A 68 12.35 -4.07 6.15
CA PHE A 68 11.58 -3.05 5.45
C PHE A 68 10.45 -2.49 6.32
N PHE A 69 9.71 -3.34 7.03
CA PHE A 69 8.65 -2.91 7.95
C PHE A 69 9.23 -2.03 9.06
N ALA A 70 10.36 -2.45 9.66
CA ALA A 70 11.06 -1.67 10.67
C ALA A 70 11.58 -0.32 10.16
N SER A 71 11.82 -0.18 8.84
CA SER A 71 12.25 1.10 8.25
C SER A 71 11.14 2.15 8.18
N ILE A 72 9.87 1.74 8.24
CA ILE A 72 8.69 2.60 8.24
C ILE A 72 8.25 2.81 9.70
N ASP A 73 9.02 3.60 10.44
CA ASP A 73 8.89 3.77 11.91
C ASP A 73 8.26 5.12 12.32
N SER A 74 7.88 5.97 11.36
CA SER A 74 7.30 7.28 11.62
C SER A 74 6.23 7.65 10.59
N LEU A 75 5.37 8.61 10.95
CA LEU A 75 4.35 9.15 10.05
C LEU A 75 5.01 9.71 8.77
N GLU A 76 6.08 10.49 8.92
CA GLU A 76 6.78 11.12 7.79
C GLU A 76 7.33 10.08 6.82
N LYS A 77 7.92 8.99 7.33
CA LYS A 77 8.42 7.89 6.48
C LYS A 77 7.28 7.12 5.82
N ALA A 78 6.18 6.90 6.54
CA ALA A 78 4.98 6.26 6.01
C ALA A 78 4.38 7.07 4.86
N GLN A 79 4.14 8.37 5.05
CA GLN A 79 3.58 9.26 4.04
C GLN A 79 4.52 9.41 2.82
N ALA A 80 5.81 9.64 3.06
CA ALA A 80 6.79 9.72 1.97
C ALA A 80 6.90 8.41 1.19
N GLY A 81 6.87 7.27 1.90
CA GLY A 81 6.90 5.94 1.29
C GLY A 81 5.66 5.64 0.46
N LEU A 82 4.47 5.95 0.98
CA LEU A 82 3.19 5.80 0.26
C LEU A 82 3.22 6.60 -1.03
N LYS A 83 3.50 7.90 -0.93
CA LYS A 83 3.59 8.79 -2.10
C LYS A 83 4.58 8.26 -3.14
N ALA A 84 5.81 7.97 -2.73
CA ALA A 84 6.85 7.52 -3.66
C ALA A 84 6.47 6.19 -4.34
N SER A 85 5.85 5.26 -3.61
CA SER A 85 5.41 3.98 -4.18
C SER A 85 4.22 4.12 -5.14
N ALA A 86 3.26 4.98 -4.80
CA ALA A 86 2.10 5.27 -5.64
C ALA A 86 2.51 6.01 -6.92
N ASP A 87 3.42 6.98 -6.82
CA ASP A 87 3.97 7.69 -7.97
C ASP A 87 4.78 6.76 -8.89
N ALA A 88 5.57 5.84 -8.32
CA ALA A 88 6.30 4.84 -9.10
C ALA A 88 5.35 3.89 -9.85
N LEU A 89 4.28 3.43 -9.20
CA LEU A 89 3.26 2.61 -9.84
C LEU A 89 2.50 3.39 -10.92
N ALA A 90 2.13 4.64 -10.64
CA ALA A 90 1.48 5.51 -11.62
C ALA A 90 2.33 5.69 -12.88
N ALA A 91 3.62 6.03 -12.70
CA ALA A 91 4.56 6.19 -13.80
C ALA A 91 4.77 4.89 -14.60
N ALA A 92 4.82 3.73 -13.93
CA ALA A 92 4.91 2.44 -14.62
C ALA A 92 3.68 2.18 -15.50
N VAL A 93 2.47 2.48 -14.99
CA VAL A 93 1.23 2.32 -15.78
C VAL A 93 1.19 3.30 -16.95
N GLU A 94 1.63 4.54 -16.78
CA GLU A 94 1.67 5.54 -17.87
C GLU A 94 2.68 5.18 -18.98
N ALA A 95 3.77 4.50 -18.62
CA ALA A 95 4.79 4.06 -19.55
C ALA A 95 4.43 2.76 -20.30
N THR A 96 3.40 2.03 -19.84
CA THR A 96 2.98 0.75 -20.41
C THR A 96 1.73 0.92 -21.27
N ASP A 97 1.72 0.32 -22.46
CA ASP A 97 0.57 0.39 -23.35
C ASP A 97 -0.64 -0.42 -22.84
N GLU A 98 -1.84 -0.03 -23.27
CA GLU A 98 -3.10 -0.64 -22.83
C GLU A 98 -3.21 -2.13 -23.19
N ALA A 99 -2.67 -2.56 -24.34
CA ALA A 99 -2.73 -3.97 -24.74
C ALA A 99 -1.89 -4.83 -23.79
N THR A 100 -0.72 -4.35 -23.38
CA THR A 100 0.11 -5.00 -22.36
C THR A 100 -0.58 -5.03 -20.99
N LEU A 101 -1.21 -3.92 -20.57
CA LEU A 101 -1.90 -3.86 -19.28
C LEU A 101 -3.08 -4.84 -19.20
N THR A 102 -3.80 -5.03 -20.30
CA THR A 102 -5.03 -5.84 -20.36
C THR A 102 -4.76 -7.31 -20.73
N ALA A 103 -3.56 -7.64 -21.21
CA ALA A 103 -3.18 -9.01 -21.53
C ALA A 103 -3.31 -9.94 -20.32
N GLU A 104 -3.76 -11.18 -20.58
CA GLU A 104 -3.77 -12.21 -19.56
C GLU A 104 -2.34 -12.56 -19.15
N GLY A 105 -2.08 -12.54 -17.85
CA GLY A 105 -0.81 -12.90 -17.25
C GLY A 105 -1.00 -13.82 -16.05
N THR A 106 0.07 -13.98 -15.30
CA THR A 106 0.06 -14.73 -14.04
C THR A 106 0.59 -13.83 -12.95
N ALA A 107 -0.17 -13.70 -11.86
CA ALA A 107 0.25 -12.94 -10.70
C ALA A 107 1.49 -13.60 -10.04
N PRO A 108 2.26 -12.86 -9.23
CA PRO A 108 3.42 -13.43 -8.53
C PRO A 108 3.12 -14.66 -7.64
N TRP A 109 1.86 -14.88 -7.27
CA TRP A 109 1.39 -16.03 -6.49
C TRP A 109 0.72 -17.14 -7.32
N GLY A 110 0.75 -17.05 -8.66
CA GLY A 110 0.37 -18.14 -9.57
C GLY A 110 -1.06 -18.10 -10.12
N GLU A 111 -1.87 -17.10 -9.77
CA GLU A 111 -3.24 -16.97 -10.29
C GLU A 111 -3.29 -16.23 -11.64
N PRO A 112 -4.21 -16.60 -12.55
CA PRO A 112 -4.41 -15.88 -13.80
C PRO A 112 -4.99 -14.48 -13.53
N LEU A 113 -4.27 -13.45 -13.98
CA LEU A 113 -4.57 -12.05 -13.69
C LEU A 113 -3.93 -11.16 -14.75
N SER A 114 -4.63 -10.12 -15.20
CA SER A 114 -4.01 -9.06 -16.02
C SER A 114 -3.25 -8.06 -15.15
N LEU A 115 -2.28 -7.35 -15.74
CA LEU A 115 -1.57 -6.28 -15.02
C LEU A 115 -2.54 -5.17 -14.58
N TYR A 116 -3.57 -4.88 -15.37
CA TYR A 116 -4.63 -3.95 -15.01
C TYR A 116 -5.34 -4.34 -13.71
N MET A 117 -5.69 -5.62 -13.55
CA MET A 117 -6.31 -6.11 -12.32
C MET A 117 -5.34 -6.07 -11.14
N LEU A 118 -4.04 -6.29 -11.38
CA LEU A 118 -3.02 -6.15 -10.33
C LEU A 118 -2.88 -4.69 -9.84
N VAL A 119 -2.94 -3.73 -10.75
CA VAL A 119 -2.99 -2.29 -10.42
C VAL A 119 -4.24 -1.96 -9.62
N TYR A 120 -5.40 -2.52 -9.99
CA TYR A 120 -6.64 -2.36 -9.23
C TYR A 120 -6.50 -2.92 -7.81
N TYR A 121 -5.93 -4.13 -7.65
CA TYR A 121 -5.68 -4.71 -6.33
C TYR A 121 -4.76 -3.85 -5.47
N ALA A 122 -3.76 -3.18 -6.06
CA ALA A 122 -2.93 -2.25 -5.29
C ALA A 122 -3.74 -1.08 -4.71
N ALA A 123 -4.64 -0.50 -5.49
CA ALA A 123 -5.53 0.55 -5.04
C ALA A 123 -6.57 0.06 -4.00
N ASP A 124 -7.18 -1.10 -4.25
CA ASP A 124 -8.16 -1.70 -3.35
C ASP A 124 -7.53 -2.10 -2.01
N HIS A 125 -6.31 -2.62 -2.03
CA HIS A 125 -5.55 -2.99 -0.83
C HIS A 125 -5.25 -1.79 0.07
N MET A 126 -4.92 -0.63 -0.50
CA MET A 126 -4.80 0.61 0.26
C MET A 126 -6.14 1.03 0.86
N SER A 127 -7.24 0.93 0.10
CA SER A 127 -8.59 1.25 0.60
C SER A 127 -9.04 0.33 1.73
N TYR A 128 -8.69 -0.95 1.67
CA TYR A 128 -8.92 -1.92 2.73
C TYR A 128 -8.19 -1.52 4.02
N HIS A 129 -6.93 -1.12 3.91
CA HIS A 129 -6.14 -0.70 5.06
C HIS A 129 -6.52 0.69 5.58
N ASP A 130 -7.02 1.57 4.72
CA ASP A 130 -7.64 2.84 5.10
C ASP A 130 -8.81 2.62 6.07
N GLY A 131 -9.73 1.72 5.73
CA GLY A 131 -10.83 1.33 6.62
C GLY A 131 -10.35 0.74 7.97
N GLN A 132 -9.19 0.08 7.99
CA GLN A 132 -8.59 -0.37 9.25
C GLN A 132 -8.02 0.79 10.08
N VAL A 133 -7.44 1.82 9.45
CA VAL A 133 -7.05 3.07 10.12
C VAL A 133 -8.28 3.75 10.72
N ASN A 134 -9.35 3.92 9.95
CA ASN A 134 -10.57 4.56 10.46
C ASN A 134 -11.16 3.80 11.64
N TYR A 135 -11.15 2.46 11.58
CA TYR A 135 -11.58 1.66 12.71
C TYR A 135 -10.71 1.88 13.96
N ILE A 136 -9.39 1.99 13.80
CA ILE A 136 -8.47 2.29 14.91
C ILE A 136 -8.71 3.71 15.46
N GLN A 137 -8.88 4.73 14.60
CA GLN A 137 -9.25 6.09 15.00
C GLN A 137 -10.53 6.08 15.86
N ALA A 138 -11.56 5.34 15.44
CA ALA A 138 -12.83 5.20 16.16
C ALA A 138 -12.67 4.56 17.54
N LEU A 139 -11.79 3.56 17.69
CA LEU A 139 -11.47 2.97 19.00
C LEU A 139 -10.82 3.98 19.96
N TYR A 140 -10.18 5.02 19.43
CA TYR A 140 -9.61 6.13 20.20
C TYR A 140 -10.54 7.34 20.33
N GLY A 141 -11.79 7.24 19.87
CA GLY A 141 -12.82 8.26 20.02
C GLY A 141 -12.87 9.29 18.89
N ASP A 142 -12.15 9.06 17.79
CA ASP A 142 -12.25 9.86 16.57
C ASP A 142 -13.19 9.16 15.57
N ALA A 143 -14.38 9.72 15.40
CA ALA A 143 -15.43 9.16 14.53
C ALA A 143 -15.64 10.00 13.25
N GLU A 144 -14.76 10.96 13.00
CA GLU A 144 -14.86 11.83 11.83
C GLU A 144 -14.37 11.12 10.57
N ASP A 145 -14.87 11.60 9.44
CA ASP A 145 -14.43 11.18 8.12
C ASP A 145 -13.42 12.20 7.58
N HIS A 146 -12.18 11.78 7.31
CA HIS A 146 -11.07 12.70 7.03
C HIS A 146 -10.75 12.85 5.53
N TRP A 147 -11.58 12.35 4.61
CA TRP A 147 -11.34 12.37 3.15
C TRP A 147 -12.32 13.19 2.28
#